data_AF-A0A182MYM7-F1
#
_entry.id   AF-A0A182MYM7-F1
#
_cell.length_a   1.000
_cell.length_b   1.000
_cell.length_c   1.000
_cell.angle_alpha   90.00
_cell.angle_beta   90.00
_cell.angle_gamma   90.00
#
_symmetry.space_group_name_H-M   'P 1'
#
loop_
_entity.id
_entity.type
_entity.pdbx_description
1 polymer ?
#
loop_
_entity_poly.entity_id
_entity_poly.type
_entity_poly.pdbx_seq_one_letter_code
_entity_poly.pdbx_strand_id
1 'polypeptide(L)'
;MKTFVAIAVVALIAGTFALTIDQKKKAEGYAAECVKTSGVPPETAAKLKGGDFAGADDKTKCFAKCFLEKAGFMTDKGEIDEKTVIEKLSVDHDRAKVEGLVKKCNHKEANPCETAFKAYQCIYAAKGAAVAPPNLEDVGKIVNGETYALECLIESGLKLDSLASLSTSDLDTAGSKIKCLVKCFFVKTGFMAEDGKLQQEVITEQLSKFMPRERIETLVKNCNFQEPDACETAYKVTECYFQNKAGLF
;
A
#
# COMPACT_ATOMS: atom_id res chain seq x y z
N MET A 1 -18.49 -8.63 22.26
CA MET A 1 -17.86 -7.29 22.09
C MET A 1 -16.33 -7.29 22.13
N LYS A 2 -15.64 -8.38 22.51
CA LYS A 2 -14.17 -8.51 22.42
C LYS A 2 -13.66 -9.19 21.13
N THR A 3 -14.56 -9.84 20.39
CA THR A 3 -14.26 -10.58 19.15
C THR A 3 -14.27 -9.72 17.89
N PHE A 4 -14.87 -8.53 17.92
CA PHE A 4 -14.86 -7.60 16.77
C PHE A 4 -13.54 -6.84 16.64
N VAL A 5 -12.76 -6.73 17.72
CA VAL A 5 -11.47 -6.03 17.72
C VAL A 5 -10.35 -6.91 17.14
N ALA A 6 -10.38 -8.22 17.38
CA ALA A 6 -9.39 -9.16 16.84
C ALA A 6 -9.48 -9.34 15.31
N ILE A 7 -10.69 -9.29 14.73
CA ILE A 7 -10.91 -9.36 13.27
C ILE A 7 -10.37 -8.11 12.56
N ALA A 8 -10.38 -6.95 13.23
CA ALA A 8 -9.80 -5.73 12.69
C ALA A 8 -8.26 -5.76 12.63
N VAL A 9 -7.60 -6.52 13.52
CA VAL A 9 -6.13 -6.60 13.60
C VAL A 9 -5.52 -7.55 12.56
N VAL A 10 -6.25 -8.60 12.15
CA VAL A 10 -5.88 -9.43 10.98
C VAL A 10 -5.93 -8.60 9.70
N ALA A 11 -6.97 -7.78 9.62
CA ALA A 11 -7.13 -6.80 8.58
C ALA A 11 -6.13 -5.64 8.70
N LEU A 12 -5.17 -5.63 9.65
CA LEU A 12 -4.16 -4.57 9.82
C LEU A 12 -2.75 -4.98 9.37
N ILE A 13 -2.48 -6.27 9.12
CA ILE A 13 -1.43 -6.67 8.14
C ILE A 13 -1.97 -6.47 6.71
N ALA A 14 -3.31 -6.39 6.57
CA ALA A 14 -4.04 -6.20 5.34
C ALA A 14 -4.86 -4.88 5.28
N GLY A 15 -4.48 -3.84 6.02
CA GLY A 15 -5.31 -2.63 6.19
C GLY A 15 -4.53 -1.39 5.86
N THR A 16 -4.77 -0.66 4.78
CA THR A 16 -5.90 -0.57 3.87
C THR A 16 -5.33 -0.53 2.44
N PHE A 17 -5.92 -1.26 1.48
CA PHE A 17 -5.42 -1.43 0.10
C PHE A 17 -4.19 -2.34 -0.14
N ALA A 18 -4.01 -3.41 0.63
CA ALA A 18 -3.10 -4.47 0.20
C ALA A 18 -3.86 -5.46 -0.70
N LEU A 19 -3.64 -5.38 -2.02
CA LEU A 19 -3.97 -6.49 -2.92
C LEU A 19 -3.33 -7.77 -2.37
N THR A 20 -3.99 -8.92 -2.49
CA THR A 20 -3.35 -10.20 -2.15
C THR A 20 -2.06 -10.37 -2.96
N ILE A 21 -1.10 -11.18 -2.48
CA ILE A 21 0.16 -11.43 -3.21
C ILE A 21 -0.13 -11.86 -4.66
N ASP A 22 -1.16 -12.70 -4.85
CA ASP A 22 -1.61 -13.14 -6.17
C ASP A 22 -2.20 -12.01 -7.02
N GLN A 23 -3.02 -11.14 -6.44
CA GLN A 23 -3.56 -9.97 -7.12
C GLN A 23 -2.45 -8.97 -7.49
N LYS A 24 -1.46 -8.79 -6.62
CA LYS A 24 -0.29 -7.94 -6.87
C LYS A 24 0.55 -8.49 -8.02
N LYS A 25 0.86 -9.80 -8.01
CA LYS A 25 1.61 -10.46 -9.07
C LYS A 25 0.89 -10.39 -10.42
N LYS A 26 -0.45 -10.54 -10.43
CA LYS A 26 -1.27 -10.34 -11.64
C LYS A 26 -1.20 -8.89 -12.13
N ALA A 27 -1.34 -7.91 -11.24
CA ALA A 27 -1.24 -6.50 -11.58
C ALA A 27 0.15 -6.14 -12.14
N GLU A 28 1.23 -6.63 -11.55
CA GLU A 28 2.60 -6.47 -12.04
C GLU A 28 2.78 -7.11 -13.42
N GLY A 29 2.23 -8.31 -13.64
CA GLY A 29 2.22 -8.97 -14.95
C GLY A 29 1.49 -8.15 -16.03
N TYR A 30 0.31 -7.61 -15.71
CA TYR A 30 -0.43 -6.74 -16.62
C TYR A 30 0.34 -5.46 -16.93
N ALA A 31 0.94 -4.83 -15.91
CA ALA A 31 1.75 -3.63 -16.08
C ALA A 31 2.96 -3.90 -16.99
N ALA A 32 3.70 -4.98 -16.76
CA ALA A 32 4.86 -5.35 -17.58
C ALA A 32 4.49 -5.56 -19.05
N GLU A 33 3.37 -6.23 -19.32
CA GLU A 33 2.88 -6.44 -20.68
C GLU A 33 2.43 -5.12 -21.33
N CYS A 34 1.76 -4.26 -20.56
CA CYS A 34 1.33 -2.95 -21.04
C CYS A 34 2.49 -2.01 -21.32
N VAL A 35 3.57 -2.02 -20.51
CA VAL A 35 4.81 -1.28 -20.81
C VAL A 35 5.34 -1.68 -22.19
N LYS A 36 5.41 -2.99 -22.45
CA LYS A 36 5.89 -3.52 -23.74
C LYS A 36 4.99 -3.10 -24.91
N THR A 37 3.69 -3.05 -24.70
CA THR A 37 2.70 -2.82 -25.77
C THR A 37 2.50 -1.33 -26.07
N SER A 38 2.47 -0.47 -25.05
CA SER A 38 2.31 0.98 -25.24
C SER A 38 3.63 1.70 -25.52
N GLY A 39 4.78 1.05 -25.28
CA GLY A 39 6.10 1.63 -25.51
C GLY A 39 6.39 2.82 -24.59
N VAL A 40 5.80 2.81 -23.39
CA VAL A 40 6.12 3.76 -22.31
C VAL A 40 7.42 3.36 -21.61
N PRO A 41 8.10 4.30 -20.95
CA PRO A 41 9.22 3.98 -20.07
C PRO A 41 8.82 2.96 -18.96
N PRO A 42 9.72 2.06 -18.54
CA PRO A 42 9.43 1.07 -17.49
C PRO A 42 8.95 1.69 -16.16
N GLU A 43 9.41 2.90 -15.85
CA GLU A 43 9.03 3.63 -14.64
C GLU A 43 7.59 4.20 -14.68
N THR A 44 6.93 4.25 -15.84
CA THR A 44 5.58 4.81 -15.99
C THR A 44 4.57 4.11 -15.09
N ALA A 45 4.64 2.78 -14.98
CA ALA A 45 3.75 2.01 -14.10
C ALA A 45 3.91 2.41 -12.63
N ALA A 46 5.15 2.60 -12.18
CA ALA A 46 5.45 3.01 -10.81
C ALA A 46 4.99 4.44 -10.51
N LYS A 47 5.18 5.37 -11.46
CA LYS A 47 4.69 6.76 -11.34
C LYS A 47 3.17 6.82 -11.18
N LEU A 48 2.44 6.15 -12.08
CA LEU A 48 0.97 6.11 -12.01
C LEU A 48 0.47 5.43 -10.73
N LYS A 49 1.09 4.32 -10.31
CA LYS A 49 0.79 3.66 -9.04
C LYS A 49 1.02 4.58 -7.83
N GLY A 50 2.03 5.45 -7.90
CA GLY A 50 2.34 6.46 -6.88
C GLY A 50 1.54 7.75 -6.96
N GLY A 51 0.63 7.88 -7.93
CA GLY A 51 -0.17 9.09 -8.13
C GLY A 51 0.55 10.24 -8.83
N ASP A 52 1.73 9.99 -9.39
CA ASP A 52 2.41 10.95 -10.25
C ASP A 52 1.80 10.86 -11.66
N PHE A 53 0.93 11.81 -11.95
CA PHE A 53 0.27 11.97 -13.25
C PHE A 53 0.89 13.09 -14.09
N ALA A 54 1.97 13.73 -13.62
CA ALA A 54 2.59 14.84 -14.32
C ALA A 54 3.26 14.37 -15.61
N GLY A 55 3.08 15.14 -16.69
CA GLY A 55 3.70 14.83 -17.98
C GLY A 55 3.15 13.59 -18.69
N ALA A 56 1.97 13.09 -18.30
CA ALA A 56 1.32 11.96 -18.94
C ALA A 56 0.98 12.27 -20.41
N ASP A 57 1.70 11.64 -21.31
CA ASP A 57 1.48 11.67 -22.76
C ASP A 57 0.44 10.64 -23.20
N ASP A 58 0.14 10.61 -24.50
CA ASP A 58 -0.87 9.70 -25.05
C ASP A 58 -0.51 8.22 -24.84
N LYS A 59 0.79 7.88 -24.84
CA LYS A 59 1.26 6.53 -24.53
C LYS A 59 0.99 6.16 -23.08
N THR A 60 1.19 7.09 -22.14
CA THR A 60 0.90 6.90 -20.71
C THR A 60 -0.59 6.72 -20.47
N LYS A 61 -1.44 7.48 -21.17
CA LYS A 61 -2.89 7.30 -21.10
C LYS A 61 -3.32 5.95 -21.67
N CYS A 62 -2.74 5.54 -22.79
CA CYS A 62 -3.04 4.24 -23.38
C CYS A 62 -2.45 3.06 -22.58
N PHE A 63 -1.39 3.27 -21.80
CA PHE A 63 -0.93 2.32 -20.80
C PHE A 63 -2.03 2.07 -19.74
N ALA A 64 -2.68 3.13 -19.24
CA ALA A 64 -3.78 3.00 -18.29
C ALA A 64 -4.95 2.19 -18.89
N LYS A 65 -5.32 2.44 -20.14
CA LYS A 65 -6.31 1.64 -20.88
C LYS A 65 -5.92 0.17 -20.93
N CYS A 66 -4.71 -0.13 -21.41
CA CYS A 66 -4.22 -1.50 -21.51
C CYS A 66 -4.31 -2.22 -20.16
N PHE A 67 -3.91 -1.55 -19.08
CA PHE A 67 -3.95 -2.12 -17.75
C PHE A 67 -5.39 -2.43 -17.29
N LEU A 68 -6.33 -1.50 -17.49
CA LEU A 68 -7.73 -1.70 -17.12
C LEU A 68 -8.41 -2.79 -17.95
N GLU A 69 -8.11 -2.89 -19.25
CA GLU A 69 -8.60 -3.98 -20.10
C GLU A 69 -8.10 -5.35 -19.61
N LYS A 70 -6.79 -5.47 -19.31
CA LYS A 70 -6.22 -6.72 -18.79
C LYS A 70 -6.74 -7.11 -17.42
N ALA A 71 -7.01 -6.12 -16.57
CA ALA A 71 -7.67 -6.35 -15.29
C ALA A 71 -9.16 -6.74 -15.44
N GLY A 72 -9.73 -6.54 -16.64
CA GLY A 72 -11.15 -6.76 -16.94
C GLY A 72 -12.06 -5.68 -16.34
N PHE A 73 -11.53 -4.47 -16.14
CA PHE A 73 -12.28 -3.31 -15.65
C PHE A 73 -12.75 -2.40 -16.77
N MET A 74 -12.31 -2.65 -18.00
CA MET A 74 -12.69 -1.90 -19.18
C MET A 74 -13.07 -2.87 -20.29
N THR A 75 -14.16 -2.55 -20.97
CA THR A 75 -14.65 -3.28 -22.14
C THR A 75 -13.76 -3.00 -23.36
N ASP A 76 -13.87 -3.85 -24.37
CA ASP A 76 -13.24 -3.69 -25.69
C ASP A 76 -13.62 -2.38 -26.42
N LYS A 77 -14.77 -1.81 -26.06
CA LYS A 77 -15.24 -0.50 -26.55
C LYS A 77 -14.59 0.68 -25.85
N GLY A 78 -13.75 0.43 -24.84
CA GLY A 78 -13.12 1.49 -24.07
C GLY A 78 -14.05 2.16 -23.07
N GLU A 79 -14.99 1.41 -22.51
CA GLU A 79 -15.91 1.87 -21.46
C GLU A 79 -15.63 1.07 -20.19
N ILE A 80 -15.66 1.72 -19.02
CA ILE A 80 -15.46 1.04 -17.74
C ILE A 80 -16.62 0.05 -17.52
N ASP A 81 -16.27 -1.21 -17.24
CA ASP A 81 -17.25 -2.23 -16.89
C ASP A 81 -17.63 -2.07 -15.42
N GLU A 82 -18.61 -1.20 -15.16
CA GLU A 82 -19.09 -0.88 -13.81
C GLU A 82 -19.43 -2.13 -13.01
N LYS A 83 -20.12 -3.09 -13.64
CA LYS A 83 -20.57 -4.31 -12.99
C LYS A 83 -19.36 -5.11 -12.52
N THR A 84 -18.40 -5.37 -13.41
CA THR A 84 -17.20 -6.14 -13.08
C THR A 84 -16.33 -5.42 -12.06
N VAL A 85 -16.21 -4.09 -12.14
CA VAL A 85 -15.50 -3.28 -11.14
C VAL A 85 -16.16 -3.42 -9.77
N ILE A 86 -17.48 -3.27 -9.68
CA ILE A 86 -18.21 -3.39 -8.41
C ILE A 86 -18.09 -4.80 -7.85
N GLU A 87 -18.33 -5.83 -8.67
CA GLU A 87 -18.23 -7.23 -8.24
C GLU A 87 -16.83 -7.58 -7.71
N LYS A 88 -15.78 -7.26 -8.46
CA LYS A 88 -14.40 -7.62 -8.07
C LYS A 88 -13.88 -6.81 -6.89
N LEU A 89 -14.17 -5.51 -6.84
CA LEU A 89 -13.66 -4.65 -5.77
C LEU A 89 -14.47 -4.77 -4.47
N SER A 90 -15.74 -5.17 -4.53
CA SER A 90 -16.58 -5.32 -3.32
C SER A 90 -16.35 -6.65 -2.58
N VAL A 91 -15.51 -7.54 -3.10
CA VAL A 91 -15.10 -8.76 -2.37
C VAL A 91 -14.36 -8.38 -1.09
N ASP A 92 -13.46 -7.39 -1.19
CA ASP A 92 -12.56 -6.97 -0.12
C ASP A 92 -12.85 -5.54 0.38
N HIS A 93 -13.89 -4.88 -0.15
CA HIS A 93 -14.23 -3.50 0.16
C HIS A 93 -15.72 -3.29 0.38
N ASP A 94 -16.07 -2.23 1.12
CA ASP A 94 -17.46 -1.81 1.29
C ASP A 94 -18.10 -1.51 -0.07
N ARG A 95 -19.10 -2.32 -0.41
CA ARG A 95 -19.79 -2.25 -1.70
C ARG A 95 -20.36 -0.86 -1.98
N ALA A 96 -20.97 -0.20 -0.99
CA ALA A 96 -21.58 1.11 -1.18
C ALA A 96 -20.52 2.18 -1.51
N LYS A 97 -19.33 2.09 -0.90
CA LYS A 97 -18.19 2.95 -1.25
C LYS A 97 -17.67 2.68 -2.66
N VAL A 98 -17.59 1.41 -3.08
CA VAL A 98 -17.17 1.04 -4.45
C VAL A 98 -18.17 1.55 -5.47
N GLU A 99 -19.47 1.34 -5.25
CA GLU A 99 -20.55 1.86 -6.10
C GLU A 99 -20.51 3.38 -6.19
N GLY A 100 -20.27 4.06 -5.06
CA GLY A 100 -20.08 5.52 -5.03
C GLY A 100 -18.88 5.99 -5.84
N LEU A 101 -17.75 5.28 -5.79
CA LEU A 101 -16.54 5.58 -6.57
C LEU A 101 -16.76 5.38 -8.07
N VAL A 102 -17.37 4.26 -8.47
CA VAL A 102 -17.68 3.97 -9.88
C VAL A 102 -18.61 5.04 -10.43
N LYS A 103 -19.68 5.36 -9.71
CA LYS A 103 -20.61 6.43 -10.11
C LYS A 103 -19.94 7.80 -10.24
N LYS A 104 -18.95 8.09 -9.39
CA LYS A 104 -18.21 9.36 -9.39
C LYS A 104 -17.15 9.44 -10.48
N CYS A 105 -16.53 8.33 -10.86
CA CYS A 105 -15.33 8.33 -11.69
C CYS A 105 -15.50 7.69 -13.07
N ASN A 106 -16.65 7.05 -13.33
CA ASN A 106 -16.95 6.53 -14.65
C ASN A 106 -17.48 7.63 -15.56
N HIS A 107 -16.56 8.29 -16.27
CA HIS A 107 -16.87 9.30 -17.28
C HIS A 107 -16.21 8.94 -18.60
N LYS A 108 -17.01 8.89 -19.66
CA LYS A 108 -16.52 8.67 -21.02
C LYS A 108 -15.89 9.95 -21.55
N GLU A 109 -14.66 9.83 -22.03
CA GLU A 109 -13.90 10.93 -22.61
C GLU A 109 -13.83 10.81 -24.15
N ALA A 110 -13.08 11.72 -24.77
CA ALA A 110 -12.90 11.79 -26.22
C ALA A 110 -12.39 10.49 -26.86
N ASN A 111 -11.61 9.70 -26.12
CA ASN A 111 -11.14 8.40 -26.58
C ASN A 111 -10.94 7.41 -25.41
N PRO A 112 -10.86 6.10 -25.67
CA PRO A 112 -10.66 5.07 -24.64
C PRO A 112 -9.44 5.26 -23.73
N CYS A 113 -8.33 5.80 -24.25
CA CYS A 113 -7.14 6.04 -23.44
C CYS A 113 -7.35 7.18 -22.44
N GLU A 114 -7.99 8.27 -22.88
CA GLU A 114 -8.40 9.37 -22.00
C GLU A 114 -9.42 8.89 -20.95
N THR A 115 -10.42 8.11 -21.35
CA THR A 115 -11.43 7.54 -20.43
C THR A 115 -10.75 6.74 -19.32
N ALA A 116 -9.84 5.83 -19.69
CA ALA A 116 -9.10 5.01 -18.72
C ALA A 116 -8.24 5.86 -17.78
N PHE A 117 -7.50 6.81 -18.33
CA PHE A 117 -6.60 7.66 -17.55
C PHE A 117 -7.36 8.57 -16.58
N LYS A 118 -8.44 9.22 -17.04
CA LYS A 118 -9.28 10.08 -16.20
C LYS A 118 -10.00 9.30 -15.11
N ALA A 119 -10.53 8.11 -15.43
CA ALA A 119 -11.10 7.23 -14.42
C ALA A 119 -10.05 6.86 -13.37
N TYR A 120 -8.84 6.51 -13.77
CA TYR A 120 -7.75 6.18 -12.84
C TYR A 120 -7.36 7.37 -11.95
N GLN A 121 -7.18 8.57 -12.53
CA GLN A 121 -6.90 9.80 -11.78
C GLN A 121 -8.02 10.12 -10.78
N CYS A 122 -9.28 10.01 -11.21
CA CYS A 122 -10.43 10.27 -10.34
C CYS A 122 -10.48 9.29 -9.17
N ILE A 123 -10.27 7.99 -9.43
CA ILE A 123 -10.25 6.97 -8.37
C ILE A 123 -9.11 7.25 -7.38
N TYR A 124 -7.92 7.62 -7.88
CA TYR A 124 -6.79 7.99 -7.04
C TYR A 124 -7.11 9.21 -6.15
N ALA A 125 -7.70 10.25 -6.73
CA ALA A 125 -8.11 11.45 -6.00
C ALA A 125 -9.25 11.19 -5.01
N ALA A 126 -10.25 10.38 -5.39
CA ALA A 126 -11.43 10.08 -4.57
C ALA A 126 -11.14 9.12 -3.42
N LYS A 127 -10.08 8.31 -3.53
CA LYS A 127 -9.50 7.57 -2.40
C LYS A 127 -8.78 8.47 -1.39
N GLY A 128 -8.73 9.79 -1.63
CA GLY A 128 -8.16 10.79 -0.73
C GLY A 128 -6.70 10.53 -0.47
N ALA A 129 -5.85 10.57 -1.51
CA ALA A 129 -4.41 10.37 -1.44
C ALA A 129 -3.95 9.40 -0.33
N ALA A 130 -4.63 8.27 -0.22
CA ALA A 130 -4.08 7.07 0.36
C ALA A 130 -2.97 6.64 -0.61
N VAL A 131 -1.79 7.23 -0.43
CA VAL A 131 -0.52 6.60 -0.77
C VAL A 131 -0.72 5.14 -0.40
N ALA A 132 -0.58 4.25 -1.37
CA ALA A 132 -0.60 2.82 -1.11
C ALA A 132 0.14 2.56 0.22
N PRO A 133 -0.38 1.72 1.13
CA PRO A 133 0.40 1.31 2.28
C PRO A 133 1.77 0.92 1.74
N PRO A 134 2.88 1.37 2.36
CA PRO A 134 4.21 1.16 1.82
C PRO A 134 4.30 -0.32 1.48
N ASN A 135 4.41 -0.58 0.19
CA ASN A 135 4.57 -1.95 -0.24
C ASN A 135 5.92 -2.39 0.31
N LEU A 136 6.12 -3.70 0.46
CA LEU A 136 7.45 -4.25 0.76
C LEU A 136 8.55 -3.72 -0.20
N GLU A 137 8.17 -3.21 -1.38
CA GLU A 137 9.03 -2.50 -2.35
C GLU A 137 9.61 -1.17 -1.82
N ASP A 138 8.95 -0.48 -0.88
CA ASP A 138 9.48 0.74 -0.25
C ASP A 138 10.50 0.42 0.84
N VAL A 139 10.46 -0.79 1.39
CA VAL A 139 11.50 -1.30 2.31
C VAL A 139 12.83 -1.45 1.58
N GLY A 140 12.83 -1.88 0.32
CA GLY A 140 14.04 -1.95 -0.52
C GLY A 140 14.71 -0.61 -0.81
N LYS A 141 13.99 0.51 -0.61
CA LYS A 141 14.55 1.85 -0.76
C LYS A 141 15.24 2.34 0.51
N ILE A 142 14.92 1.79 1.68
CA ILE A 142 15.67 2.00 2.92
C ILE A 142 17.02 1.29 2.77
N VAL A 143 18.11 1.92 3.22
CA VAL A 143 19.45 1.32 3.12
C VAL A 143 19.43 -0.05 3.82
N ASN A 144 19.73 -1.10 3.07
CA ASN A 144 19.68 -2.51 3.50
C ASN A 144 18.31 -2.99 4.01
N GLY A 145 17.21 -2.27 3.72
CA GLY A 145 15.90 -2.60 4.28
C GLY A 145 15.39 -3.98 3.87
N GLU A 146 15.57 -4.40 2.61
CA GLU A 146 15.22 -5.76 2.16
C GLU A 146 15.98 -6.84 2.94
N THR A 147 17.30 -6.63 3.14
CA THR A 147 18.15 -7.54 3.91
C THR A 147 17.67 -7.64 5.36
N TYR A 148 17.42 -6.49 6.01
CA TYR A 148 16.97 -6.48 7.40
C TYR A 148 15.58 -7.08 7.58
N ALA A 149 14.66 -6.86 6.65
CA ALA A 149 13.34 -7.47 6.68
C ALA A 149 13.44 -9.00 6.58
N LEU A 150 14.31 -9.51 5.71
CA LEU A 150 14.55 -10.95 5.58
C LEU A 150 15.20 -11.54 6.83
N GLU A 151 16.22 -10.88 7.38
CA GLU A 151 16.88 -11.31 8.62
C GLU A 151 15.89 -11.37 9.78
N CYS A 152 15.10 -10.31 9.99
CA CYS A 152 14.10 -10.26 11.06
C CYS A 152 13.00 -11.32 10.89
N LEU A 153 12.63 -11.63 9.65
CA LEU A 153 11.69 -12.70 9.37
C LEU A 153 12.26 -14.06 9.77
N ILE A 154 13.52 -14.33 9.43
CA ILE A 154 14.23 -15.55 9.83
C ILE A 154 14.34 -15.63 11.36
N GLU A 155 14.75 -14.55 12.03
CA GLU A 155 14.88 -14.48 13.49
C GLU A 155 13.54 -14.70 14.21
N SER A 156 12.44 -14.20 13.65
CA SER A 156 11.10 -14.38 14.21
C SER A 156 10.57 -15.82 14.12
N GLY A 157 11.19 -16.66 13.27
CA GLY A 157 10.73 -18.01 12.97
C GLY A 157 9.37 -18.04 12.26
N LEU A 158 8.92 -16.92 11.69
CA LEU A 158 7.72 -16.84 10.85
C LEU A 158 8.08 -17.36 9.46
N LYS A 159 7.33 -18.35 8.97
CA LYS A 159 7.45 -18.80 7.58
C LYS A 159 6.61 -17.89 6.68
N LEU A 160 7.17 -17.48 5.54
CA LEU A 160 6.49 -16.66 4.52
C LEU A 160 5.14 -17.28 4.11
N ASP A 161 5.12 -18.60 3.97
CA ASP A 161 3.97 -19.41 3.57
C ASP A 161 2.86 -19.42 4.64
N SER A 162 3.24 -19.27 5.92
CA SER A 162 2.27 -19.22 7.03
C SER A 162 1.62 -17.84 7.17
N LEU A 163 2.28 -16.75 6.75
CA LEU A 163 1.71 -15.39 6.79
C LEU A 163 0.50 -15.23 5.86
N ALA A 164 0.45 -15.99 4.77
CA ALA A 164 -0.66 -15.98 3.81
C ALA A 164 -1.91 -16.73 4.30
N SER A 165 -1.83 -17.50 5.39
CA SER A 165 -2.89 -18.42 5.83
C SER A 165 -3.25 -18.34 7.31
N LEU A 166 -2.90 -17.24 8.01
CA LEU A 166 -3.14 -17.12 9.45
C LEU A 166 -4.64 -17.05 9.80
N SER A 167 -5.09 -17.94 10.69
CA SER A 167 -6.41 -17.88 11.31
C SER A 167 -6.43 -16.92 12.50
N THR A 168 -7.60 -16.45 12.94
CA THR A 168 -7.77 -15.54 14.09
C THR A 168 -7.15 -16.07 15.39
N SER A 169 -7.09 -17.38 15.57
CA SER A 169 -6.41 -18.04 16.70
C SER A 169 -4.89 -18.09 16.55
N ASP A 170 -4.36 -18.13 15.33
CA ASP A 170 -2.92 -18.07 15.09
C ASP A 170 -2.38 -16.66 15.28
N LEU A 171 -3.23 -15.64 15.27
CA LEU A 171 -2.86 -14.22 15.37
C LEU A 171 -2.58 -13.75 16.78
N ASP A 172 -3.00 -14.47 17.82
CA ASP A 172 -2.59 -14.13 19.19
C ASP A 172 -1.13 -14.56 19.45
N THR A 173 -0.72 -15.72 18.91
CA THR A 173 0.67 -16.21 19.00
C THR A 173 1.58 -15.63 17.92
N ALA A 174 1.08 -15.49 16.68
CA ALA A 174 1.80 -14.81 15.60
C ALA A 174 1.81 -13.29 15.81
N GLY A 175 0.81 -12.71 16.48
CA GLY A 175 0.72 -11.28 16.75
C GLY A 175 1.92 -10.77 17.55
N SER A 176 2.30 -11.49 18.62
CA SER A 176 3.53 -11.15 19.37
C SER A 176 4.79 -11.25 18.48
N LYS A 177 4.91 -12.29 17.65
CA LYS A 177 6.03 -12.45 16.72
C LYS A 177 6.08 -11.35 15.66
N ILE A 178 4.93 -10.93 15.14
CA ILE A 178 4.82 -9.87 14.13
C ILE A 178 5.18 -8.51 14.75
N LYS A 179 4.67 -8.21 15.94
CA LYS A 179 5.05 -7.00 16.70
C LYS A 179 6.56 -6.95 16.90
N CYS A 180 7.16 -8.09 17.29
CA CYS A 180 8.61 -8.16 17.47
C CYS A 180 9.40 -8.18 16.16
N LEU A 181 8.83 -8.63 15.06
CA LEU A 181 9.42 -8.50 13.73
C LEU A 181 9.53 -7.02 13.33
N VAL A 182 8.50 -6.21 13.60
CA VAL A 182 8.54 -4.75 13.38
C VAL A 182 9.63 -4.10 14.25
N LYS A 183 9.70 -4.49 15.54
CA LYS A 183 10.77 -4.02 16.44
C LYS A 183 12.17 -4.41 15.95
N CYS A 184 12.37 -5.64 15.51
CA CYS A 184 13.64 -6.09 14.93
C CYS A 184 14.03 -5.20 13.74
N PHE A 185 13.09 -4.94 12.83
CA PHE A 185 13.34 -4.09 11.68
C PHE A 185 13.74 -2.68 12.10
N PHE A 186 13.01 -2.08 13.06
CA PHE A 186 13.28 -0.72 13.54
C PHE A 186 14.65 -0.62 14.23
N VAL A 187 15.08 -1.64 14.95
CA VAL A 187 16.41 -1.66 15.57
C VAL A 187 17.50 -1.76 14.51
N LYS A 188 17.37 -2.68 13.54
CA LYS A 188 18.38 -2.85 12.47
C LYS A 188 18.48 -1.63 11.55
N THR A 189 17.38 -0.92 11.29
CA THR A 189 17.41 0.34 10.52
C THR A 189 17.91 1.54 11.34
N GLY A 190 18.02 1.39 12.67
CA GLY A 190 18.38 2.46 13.59
C GLY A 190 17.23 3.42 13.90
N PHE A 191 15.99 3.09 13.54
CA PHE A 191 14.80 3.87 13.91
C PHE A 191 14.43 3.76 15.38
N MET A 192 14.87 2.71 16.05
CA MET A 192 14.55 2.45 17.45
C MET A 192 15.75 1.83 18.17
N ALA A 193 15.93 2.16 19.44
CA ALA A 193 16.84 1.43 20.32
C ALA A 193 16.23 0.12 20.81
N GLU A 194 17.05 -0.77 21.37
CA GLU A 194 16.59 -2.07 21.89
C GLU A 194 15.49 -1.96 22.97
N ASP A 195 15.50 -0.85 23.72
CA ASP A 195 14.54 -0.55 24.79
C ASP A 195 13.19 0.04 24.29
N GLY A 196 13.03 0.19 22.98
CA GLY A 196 11.83 0.77 22.38
C GLY A 196 11.89 2.28 22.14
N LYS A 197 12.97 2.97 22.51
CA LYS A 197 13.08 4.42 22.27
C LYS A 197 13.28 4.73 20.79
N LEU A 198 12.39 5.54 20.21
CA LEU A 198 12.50 5.99 18.82
C LEU A 198 13.65 6.98 18.61
N GLN A 199 14.36 6.82 17.50
CA GLN A 199 15.46 7.66 17.06
C GLN A 199 14.94 8.66 16.01
N GLN A 200 14.33 9.74 16.50
CA GLN A 200 13.59 10.71 15.70
C GLN A 200 14.42 11.34 14.58
N GLU A 201 15.68 11.69 14.85
CA GLU A 201 16.57 12.27 13.85
C GLU A 201 16.85 11.28 12.71
N VAL A 202 17.13 10.01 13.05
CA VAL A 202 17.41 8.94 12.09
C VAL A 202 16.19 8.64 11.22
N ILE A 203 15.00 8.54 11.85
CA ILE A 203 13.73 8.37 11.14
C ILE A 203 13.51 9.54 10.17
N THR A 204 13.72 10.77 10.64
CA THR A 204 13.52 11.98 9.82
C THR A 204 14.48 12.02 8.65
N GLU A 205 15.76 11.78 8.89
CA GLU A 205 16.78 11.79 7.85
C GLU A 205 16.52 10.72 6.78
N GLN A 206 16.28 9.48 7.18
CA GLN A 206 16.09 8.39 6.22
C GLN A 206 14.78 8.51 5.46
N LEU A 207 13.67 8.85 6.14
CA LEU A 207 12.36 8.94 5.48
C LEU A 207 12.19 10.23 4.65
N SER A 208 12.93 11.29 4.95
CA SER A 208 12.92 12.53 4.15
C SER A 208 13.42 12.35 2.72
N LYS A 209 14.11 11.23 2.44
CA LYS A 209 14.50 10.82 1.09
C LYS A 209 13.30 10.40 0.22
N PHE A 210 12.15 10.10 0.83
CA PHE A 210 10.98 9.55 0.15
C PHE A 210 9.74 10.45 0.24
N MET A 211 9.69 11.33 1.23
CA MET A 211 8.59 12.28 1.41
C MET A 211 9.08 13.58 2.04
N PRO A 212 8.33 14.69 1.88
CA PRO A 212 8.74 15.98 2.39
C PRO A 212 9.11 15.94 3.88
N ARG A 213 10.26 16.51 4.23
CA ARG A 213 10.80 16.49 5.59
C ARG A 213 9.79 17.00 6.62
N GLU A 214 9.10 18.10 6.33
CA GLU A 214 8.06 18.69 7.19
C GLU A 214 6.93 17.70 7.54
N ARG A 215 6.54 16.84 6.58
CA ARG A 215 5.54 15.80 6.83
C ARG A 215 6.08 14.70 7.74
N ILE A 216 7.35 14.33 7.59
CA ILE A 216 7.99 13.37 8.49
C ILE A 216 8.09 13.94 9.90
N GLU A 217 8.57 15.18 10.04
CA GLU A 217 8.68 15.84 11.34
C GLU A 217 7.32 15.91 12.05
N THR A 218 6.25 16.18 11.30
CA THR A 218 4.87 16.13 11.82
C THR A 218 4.47 14.72 12.28
N LEU A 219 4.75 13.70 11.48
CA LEU A 219 4.43 12.30 11.83
C LEU A 219 5.23 11.81 13.04
N VAL A 220 6.53 12.10 13.08
CA VAL A 220 7.42 11.77 14.20
C VAL A 220 6.93 12.46 15.46
N LYS A 221 6.55 13.74 15.38
CA LYS A 221 5.98 14.47 16.52
C LYS A 221 4.68 13.84 17.02
N ASN A 222 3.78 13.45 16.12
CA ASN A 222 2.46 12.92 16.48
C ASN A 222 2.50 11.46 16.97
N CYS A 223 3.48 10.68 16.50
CA CYS A 223 3.59 9.25 16.76
C CYS A 223 4.78 8.87 17.64
N ASN A 224 5.36 9.83 18.36
CA ASN A 224 6.45 9.56 19.30
C ASN A 224 5.89 9.22 20.69
N PHE A 225 5.70 7.93 20.94
CA PHE A 225 5.32 7.40 22.23
C PHE A 225 6.04 6.08 22.49
N GLN A 226 6.04 5.65 23.75
CA GLN A 226 6.70 4.42 24.20
C GLN A 226 5.74 3.62 25.07
N GLU A 227 5.61 2.34 24.77
CA GLU A 227 4.87 1.36 25.54
C GLU A 227 5.83 0.61 26.49
N PRO A 228 5.32 -0.07 27.52
CA PRO A 228 6.17 -0.89 28.40
C PRO A 228 6.94 -2.00 27.67
N ASP A 229 6.39 -2.48 26.55
CA ASP A 229 7.02 -3.48 25.68
C ASP A 229 7.52 -2.82 24.39
N ALA A 230 8.76 -3.12 24.01
CA ALA A 230 9.40 -2.54 22.82
C ALA A 230 8.75 -3.03 21.51
N CYS A 231 8.25 -4.27 21.48
CA CYS A 231 7.52 -4.81 20.32
C CYS A 231 6.17 -4.11 20.15
N GLU A 232 5.43 -3.88 21.23
CA GLU A 232 4.20 -3.08 21.24
C GLU A 232 4.47 -1.64 20.82
N THR A 233 5.57 -1.04 21.28
CA THR A 233 5.97 0.31 20.87
C THR A 233 6.15 0.37 19.36
N ALA A 234 6.96 -0.52 18.78
CA ALA A 234 7.24 -0.51 17.36
C ALA A 234 5.98 -0.72 16.52
N TYR A 235 5.12 -1.63 16.97
CA TYR A 235 3.85 -1.91 16.32
C TYR A 235 2.89 -0.72 16.35
N LYS A 236 2.61 -0.17 17.54
CA LYS A 236 1.66 0.94 17.67
C LYS A 236 2.18 2.22 16.99
N VAL A 237 3.47 2.51 17.04
CA VAL A 237 4.07 3.65 16.32
C VAL A 237 3.84 3.51 14.82
N THR A 238 3.98 2.28 14.30
CA THR A 238 3.67 1.95 12.91
C THR A 238 2.18 2.19 12.60
N GLU A 239 1.27 1.74 13.47
CA GLU A 239 -0.17 2.02 13.32
C GLU A 239 -0.47 3.52 13.31
N CYS A 240 0.10 4.27 14.25
CA CYS A 240 -0.05 5.71 14.32
C CYS A 240 0.46 6.40 13.05
N TYR A 241 1.65 6.00 12.57
CA TYR A 241 2.22 6.52 11.33
C TYR A 241 1.25 6.33 10.16
N PHE A 242 0.66 5.14 10.01
CA PHE A 242 -0.30 4.89 8.93
C PHE A 242 -1.61 5.64 9.08
N GLN A 243 -2.16 5.73 10.30
CA GLN A 243 -3.37 6.48 10.58
C GLN A 243 -3.22 7.97 10.28
N ASN A 244 -2.10 8.57 10.70
CA ASN A 244 -1.84 10.00 10.51
C ASN A 244 -1.31 10.32 9.11
N LYS A 245 -0.65 9.36 8.43
CA LYS A 245 -0.29 9.50 7.03
C LYS A 245 -1.53 9.65 6.15
N ALA A 246 -2.61 8.93 6.43
CA ALA A 246 -3.87 9.04 5.68
C ALA A 246 -4.62 10.37 5.91
N GLY A 247 -4.42 11.03 7.05
CA GLY A 247 -5.07 12.31 7.40
C GLY A 247 -4.31 13.58 7.00
N LEU A 248 -3.13 13.45 6.39
CA LEU A 248 -2.29 14.55 5.90
C LEU A 248 -2.56 14.90 4.42
N PHE A 249 -3.75 14.52 3.93
CA PHE A 249 -4.19 14.68 2.56
C PHE A 249 -5.60 15.26 2.47
#